data_AF-A0A1Q5PVW3-F1
#
_entry.id   AF-A0A1Q5PVW3-F1
#
_cell.length_a   1.000
_cell.length_b   1.000
_cell.length_c   1.000
_cell.angle_alpha   90.00
_cell.angle_beta   90.00
_cell.angle_gamma   90.00
#
_symmetry.space_group_name_H-M   'P 1'
#
loop_
_entity.id
_entity.type
_entity.pdbx_description
1 polymer ?
#
loop_
_entity_poly.entity_id
_entity_poly.type
_entity_poly.pdbx_seq_one_letter_code
_entity_poly.pdbx_strand_id
1 'polypeptide(L)'
;MSAVADFPTGEQIVAWTAQHTRRHARGPWALLGDIYISVLALAILAALVLPHLGRLTSAGPAATGLAVADPGWLMVGVACLGLLAALSPARRLGPLFLRPFEVAWWLGLPGERTGLFLPATRLVVGAAASTGLATATAVSLVLGVSLPDLGGWLALGAATTVLLAGELIREQVRDRATPWPSLTLAGAASACLAASFLFPLPRSGAWPGLVGAAVVLAVISFGRWRAAVAPHLARLPDAQLLAGAARSFGAHVSLLSLDTRALGRMLAPRPQPPAAPARFRGLRAARGLPRPARVICAVAAADWLQLRRQSFRLAQVAISLLLAALPHLAPQLPRFQLVGCHLVAGLVLLLALAAPARQAWFDPSADHRWPAGPFTVAVGHLVVPVVGMTAWVAVTLGPRLGAAATRQEVEVAGCAFVLAGSPLGVVALVTLAGLAWGGAVLFTGFRPMPDFSVGLVPSPFGSLPPGLAQMLLAVPLAGLVAGLPASLLLLGAPAVPLLVGIQAVCTLLALGVGLQVAADAN
;
A
#
# COMPACT_ATOMS: atom_id res chain seq x y z
N MET A 1 -51.55 -11.78 31.63
CA MET A 1 -50.32 -11.06 31.22
C MET A 1 -49.17 -12.03 31.37
N SER A 2 -48.68 -12.53 30.24
CA SER A 2 -47.61 -13.53 30.13
C SER A 2 -46.30 -12.97 30.69
N ALA A 3 -45.68 -13.71 31.61
CA ALA A 3 -44.30 -13.49 32.00
C ALA A 3 -43.41 -13.63 30.74
N VAL A 4 -42.92 -12.51 30.23
CA VAL A 4 -41.84 -12.52 29.25
C VAL A 4 -40.64 -13.06 30.02
N ALA A 5 -40.19 -14.26 29.68
CA ALA A 5 -38.95 -14.79 30.23
C ALA A 5 -37.83 -13.81 29.85
N ASP A 6 -37.23 -13.15 30.83
CA ASP A 6 -36.08 -12.28 30.62
C ASP A 6 -34.93 -13.13 30.09
N PHE A 7 -34.66 -13.02 28.79
CA PHE A 7 -33.53 -13.70 28.17
C PHE A 7 -32.22 -13.12 28.74
N PRO A 8 -31.19 -13.96 28.95
CA PRO A 8 -29.91 -13.50 29.48
C PRO A 8 -29.27 -12.44 28.57
N THR A 9 -28.65 -11.43 29.16
CA THR A 9 -27.92 -10.42 28.40
C THR A 9 -26.59 -10.99 27.90
N GLY A 10 -26.07 -10.47 26.78
CA GLY A 10 -24.78 -10.91 26.25
C GLY A 10 -23.61 -10.79 27.26
N GLU A 11 -23.66 -9.82 28.18
CA GLU A 11 -22.66 -9.67 29.24
C GLU A 11 -22.71 -10.82 30.25
N GLN A 12 -23.90 -11.28 30.61
CA GLN A 12 -24.09 -12.44 31.50
C GLN A 12 -23.57 -13.71 30.84
N ILE A 13 -23.80 -13.88 29.53
CA ILE A 13 -23.30 -15.03 28.77
C ILE A 13 -21.76 -14.99 28.68
N VAL A 14 -21.16 -13.82 28.44
CA VAL A 14 -19.70 -13.65 28.43
C VAL A 14 -19.11 -13.92 29.82
N ALA A 15 -19.74 -13.44 30.89
CA ALA A 15 -19.30 -13.69 32.26
C ALA A 15 -19.39 -15.18 32.60
N TRP A 16 -20.50 -15.83 32.23
CA TRP A 16 -20.71 -17.27 32.44
C TRP A 16 -19.69 -18.10 31.65
N THR A 17 -19.49 -17.83 30.36
CA THR A 17 -18.48 -18.53 29.55
C THR A 17 -17.09 -18.31 30.13
N ALA A 18 -16.70 -17.08 30.44
CA ALA A 18 -15.40 -16.79 31.04
C ALA A 18 -15.18 -17.53 32.37
N GLN A 19 -16.22 -17.70 33.20
CA GLN A 19 -16.12 -18.48 34.43
C GLN A 19 -15.91 -19.98 34.14
N HIS A 20 -16.58 -20.53 33.13
CA HIS A 20 -16.57 -21.98 32.85
C HIS A 20 -15.44 -22.42 31.91
N THR A 21 -14.89 -21.53 31.07
CA THR A 21 -13.75 -21.80 30.19
C THR A 21 -12.40 -21.41 30.79
N ARG A 22 -12.34 -20.86 32.02
CA ARG A 22 -11.08 -20.53 32.73
C ARG A 22 -10.07 -21.69 32.77
N ARG A 23 -10.54 -22.94 32.78
CA ARG A 23 -9.67 -24.14 32.74
C ARG A 23 -9.04 -24.41 31.37
N HIS A 24 -9.62 -23.90 30.29
CA HIS A 24 -9.17 -24.08 28.90
C HIS A 24 -8.65 -22.76 28.28
N ALA A 25 -8.68 -21.66 29.03
CA ALA A 25 -8.07 -20.41 28.60
C ALA A 25 -6.57 -20.64 28.39
N ARG A 26 -6.04 -20.19 27.24
CA ARG A 26 -4.61 -20.27 26.93
C ARG A 26 -3.83 -19.75 28.13
N GLY A 27 -2.90 -20.55 28.64
CA GLY A 27 -2.11 -20.19 29.82
C GLY A 27 -1.36 -18.87 29.58
N PRO A 28 -1.06 -18.11 30.65
CA PRO A 28 -0.34 -16.83 30.57
C PRO A 28 0.98 -16.94 29.80
N TRP A 29 1.60 -18.12 29.78
CA TRP A 29 2.80 -18.44 29.02
C TRP A 29 2.65 -18.35 27.49
N ALA A 30 1.48 -18.68 26.93
CA ALA A 30 1.24 -18.55 25.49
C ALA A 30 1.15 -17.06 25.09
N LEU A 31 0.50 -16.25 25.92
CA LEU A 31 0.44 -14.79 25.74
C LEU A 31 1.82 -14.16 25.87
N LEU A 32 2.63 -14.62 26.83
CA LEU A 32 4.01 -14.17 26.98
C LEU A 32 4.86 -14.51 25.75
N GLY A 33 4.68 -15.69 25.17
CA GLY A 33 5.32 -16.09 23.91
C GLY A 33 4.93 -15.19 22.73
N ASP A 34 3.64 -14.92 22.54
CA ASP A 34 3.15 -14.04 21.47
C ASP A 34 3.65 -12.60 21.66
N ILE A 35 3.64 -12.08 22.90
CA ILE A 35 4.17 -10.75 23.24
C ILE A 35 5.67 -10.71 23.00
N TYR A 36 6.42 -11.72 23.44
CA TYR A 36 7.86 -11.80 23.24
C TYR A 36 8.22 -11.80 21.76
N ILE A 37 7.56 -12.65 20.95
CA ILE A 37 7.80 -12.72 19.50
C ILE A 37 7.47 -11.37 18.85
N SER A 38 6.37 -10.73 19.25
CA SER A 38 5.94 -9.45 18.69
C SER A 38 6.91 -8.31 19.07
N VAL A 39 7.33 -8.25 20.33
CA VAL A 39 8.31 -7.26 20.83
C VAL A 39 9.67 -7.48 20.18
N LEU A 40 10.12 -8.73 20.06
CA LEU A 40 11.37 -9.09 19.41
C LEU A 40 11.35 -8.72 17.93
N ALA A 41 10.28 -9.05 17.20
CA ALA A 41 10.12 -8.68 15.80
C ALA A 41 10.13 -7.14 15.62
N LEU A 42 9.43 -6.41 16.51
CA LEU A 42 9.42 -4.95 16.49
C LEU A 42 10.80 -4.36 16.81
N ALA A 43 11.53 -4.93 17.77
CA ALA A 43 12.88 -4.51 18.14
C ALA A 43 13.88 -4.76 17.00
N ILE A 44 13.81 -5.92 16.34
CA ILE A 44 14.64 -6.23 15.16
C ILE A 44 14.32 -5.25 14.02
N LEU A 45 13.04 -5.02 13.74
CA LEU A 45 12.62 -4.07 12.70
C LEU A 45 13.10 -2.65 13.03
N ALA A 46 12.95 -2.22 14.28
CA ALA A 46 13.42 -0.92 14.75
C ALA A 46 14.95 -0.81 14.61
N ALA A 47 15.71 -1.82 15.02
CA ALA A 47 17.17 -1.85 14.91
C ALA A 47 17.66 -1.79 13.46
N LEU A 48 16.95 -2.43 12.53
CA LEU A 48 17.26 -2.37 11.10
C LEU A 48 16.93 -1.01 10.47
N VAL A 49 15.88 -0.34 10.94
CA VAL A 49 15.31 0.85 10.28
C VAL A 49 15.81 2.17 10.90
N LEU A 50 15.94 2.26 12.23
CA LEU A 50 16.34 3.47 12.95
C LEU A 50 17.66 4.08 12.45
N PRO A 51 18.75 3.31 12.21
CA PRO A 51 20.02 3.89 11.79
C PRO A 51 19.93 4.59 10.43
N HIS A 52 19.06 4.10 9.54
CA HIS A 52 18.84 4.68 8.22
C HIS A 52 17.92 5.90 8.28
N LEU A 53 16.93 5.87 9.17
CA LEU A 53 15.98 6.97 9.34
C LEU A 53 16.55 8.13 10.18
N GLY A 54 17.38 7.87 11.19
CA GLY A 54 18.05 8.92 11.97
C GLY A 54 19.03 9.76 11.14
N ARG A 55 19.59 9.17 10.07
CA ARG A 55 20.37 9.91 9.06
C ARG A 55 19.51 10.85 8.20
N LEU A 56 18.19 10.61 8.08
CA LEU A 56 17.27 11.49 7.36
C LEU A 56 16.97 12.79 8.13
N THR A 57 17.03 12.73 9.46
CA THR A 57 16.59 13.83 10.35
C THR A 57 17.75 14.65 10.91
N SER A 58 18.97 14.10 10.90
CA SER A 58 20.21 14.79 11.28
C SER A 58 20.74 15.76 10.21
N ALA A 59 20.23 15.69 8.98
CA ALA A 59 20.55 16.67 7.94
C ALA A 59 19.81 17.99 8.24
N GLY A 60 20.53 18.97 8.80
CA GLY A 60 20.00 20.32 9.00
C GLY A 60 19.66 20.99 7.66
N PRO A 61 18.79 22.02 7.65
CA PRO A 61 18.36 22.68 6.43
C PRO A 61 19.57 23.34 5.75
N ALA A 62 20.09 22.73 4.70
CA ALA A 62 21.18 23.27 3.91
C ALA A 62 20.63 23.95 2.65
N ALA A 63 20.60 25.28 2.72
CA ALA A 63 20.63 26.25 1.62
C ALA A 63 19.40 26.46 0.71
N THR A 64 19.42 27.69 0.18
CA THR A 64 18.39 28.51 -0.45
C THR A 64 18.00 28.11 -1.88
N GLY A 65 16.69 28.02 -2.14
CA GLY A 65 16.10 28.00 -3.49
C GLY A 65 14.99 26.95 -3.65
N LEU A 66 13.75 27.42 -3.91
CA LEU A 66 12.45 26.70 -3.78
C LEU A 66 12.18 26.18 -2.35
N ALA A 67 10.91 26.23 -1.92
CA ALA A 67 10.52 25.90 -0.55
C ALA A 67 10.96 24.46 -0.19
N VAL A 68 12.03 24.33 0.61
CA VAL A 68 12.53 23.05 1.10
C VAL A 68 11.52 22.50 2.10
N ALA A 69 10.99 21.32 1.83
CA ALA A 69 10.00 20.69 2.71
C ALA A 69 10.70 20.05 3.91
N ASP A 70 10.12 20.20 5.10
CA ASP A 70 10.60 19.48 6.28
C ASP A 70 10.40 17.96 6.08
N PRO A 71 11.47 17.15 6.09
CA PRO A 71 11.39 15.71 5.89
C PRO A 71 10.50 15.03 6.95
N GLY A 72 10.37 15.60 8.15
CA GLY A 72 9.51 15.05 9.20
C GLY A 72 8.04 15.04 8.83
N TRP A 73 7.52 16.18 8.33
CA TRP A 73 6.13 16.28 7.87
C TRP A 73 5.85 15.41 6.63
N LEU A 74 6.82 15.28 5.72
CA LEU A 74 6.72 14.38 4.57
C LEU A 74 6.58 12.92 5.01
N MET A 75 7.38 12.47 5.98
CA MET A 75 7.29 11.12 6.53
C MET A 75 5.94 10.85 7.18
N VAL A 76 5.40 11.78 7.97
CA VAL A 76 4.06 11.67 8.56
C VAL A 76 2.98 11.60 7.48
N GLY A 77 3.07 12.44 6.45
CA GLY A 77 2.15 12.41 5.31
C GLY A 77 2.16 11.08 4.56
N VAL A 78 3.37 10.53 4.29
CA VAL A 78 3.54 9.21 3.67
C VAL A 78 2.98 8.11 4.56
N ALA A 79 3.21 8.15 5.88
CA ALA A 79 2.66 7.18 6.82
C ALA A 79 1.12 7.22 6.83
N CYS A 80 0.51 8.40 6.84
CA CYS A 80 -0.94 8.57 6.74
C CYS A 80 -1.50 7.97 5.44
N LEU A 81 -0.80 8.16 4.32
CA LEU A 81 -1.22 7.57 3.04
C LEU A 81 -1.01 6.05 2.98
N GLY A 82 0.08 5.54 3.58
CA GLY A 82 0.29 4.10 3.75
C GLY A 82 -0.83 3.47 4.58
N LEU A 83 -1.24 4.14 5.66
CA LEU A 83 -2.36 3.72 6.50
C LEU A 83 -3.69 3.79 5.73
N LEU A 84 -3.90 4.84 4.91
CA LEU A 84 -5.04 4.94 3.99
C LEU A 84 -5.09 3.76 3.02
N ALA A 85 -3.93 3.39 2.47
CA ALA A 85 -3.81 2.25 1.59
C ALA A 85 -4.11 0.93 2.31
N ALA A 86 -3.64 0.74 3.55
CA ALA A 86 -3.90 -0.47 4.32
C ALA A 86 -5.36 -0.60 4.80
N LEU A 87 -5.99 0.50 5.22
CA LEU A 87 -7.35 0.50 5.78
C LEU A 87 -8.44 0.37 4.71
N SER A 88 -8.19 0.83 3.49
CA SER A 88 -9.14 0.75 2.37
C SER A 88 -9.62 -0.68 2.07
N PRO A 89 -8.74 -1.69 1.94
CA PRO A 89 -9.16 -3.08 1.79
C PRO A 89 -9.72 -3.70 3.09
N ALA A 90 -9.22 -3.28 4.26
CA ALA A 90 -9.66 -3.81 5.56
C ALA A 90 -11.16 -3.59 5.84
N ARG A 91 -11.78 -2.56 5.22
CA ARG A 91 -13.23 -2.29 5.28
C ARG A 91 -14.08 -3.49 4.84
N ARG A 92 -13.51 -4.40 4.06
CA ARG A 92 -14.22 -5.50 3.40
C ARG A 92 -14.19 -6.81 4.18
N LEU A 93 -13.38 -6.89 5.23
CA LEU A 93 -13.21 -8.09 6.07
C LEU A 93 -14.40 -8.34 7.01
N GLY A 94 -15.44 -7.49 6.97
CA GLY A 94 -16.66 -7.64 7.75
C GLY A 94 -16.54 -7.06 9.17
N PRO A 95 -17.68 -6.89 9.86
CA PRO A 95 -17.73 -6.22 11.16
C PRO A 95 -16.88 -6.95 12.20
N LEU A 96 -16.00 -6.19 12.86
CA LEU A 96 -15.18 -6.62 14.02
C LEU A 96 -14.23 -7.81 13.77
N PHE A 97 -13.98 -8.19 12.51
CA PHE A 97 -13.09 -9.30 12.14
C PHE A 97 -13.42 -10.64 12.82
N LEU A 98 -14.70 -10.85 13.13
CA LEU A 98 -15.15 -12.03 13.87
C LEU A 98 -14.74 -13.33 13.20
N ARG A 99 -14.45 -14.35 14.01
CA ARG A 99 -14.07 -15.66 13.50
C ARG A 99 -15.31 -16.48 13.16
N PRO A 100 -15.27 -17.38 12.16
CA PRO A 100 -16.42 -18.18 11.74
C PRO A 100 -17.06 -18.96 12.89
N PHE A 101 -16.23 -19.51 13.80
CA PHE A 101 -16.73 -20.24 14.96
C PHE A 101 -17.37 -19.34 16.02
N GLU A 102 -16.89 -18.09 16.18
CA GLU A 102 -17.51 -17.11 17.08
C GLU A 102 -18.91 -16.77 16.57
N VAL A 103 -19.04 -16.48 15.27
CA VAL A 103 -20.34 -16.18 14.66
C VAL A 103 -21.27 -17.40 14.70
N ALA A 104 -20.78 -18.59 14.36
CA ALA A 104 -21.59 -19.81 14.39
C ALA A 104 -22.15 -20.11 15.78
N TRP A 105 -21.35 -19.86 16.83
CA TRP A 105 -21.79 -20.06 18.21
C TRP A 105 -22.72 -18.94 18.68
N TRP A 106 -22.44 -17.68 18.34
CA TRP A 106 -23.24 -16.53 18.78
C TRP A 106 -24.62 -16.43 18.13
N LEU A 107 -24.76 -16.86 16.88
CA LEU A 107 -26.06 -16.83 16.19
C LEU A 107 -27.10 -17.77 16.81
N GLY A 108 -26.64 -18.85 17.46
CA GLY A 108 -27.52 -19.80 18.13
C GLY A 108 -27.91 -19.42 19.57
N LEU A 109 -27.35 -18.35 20.15
CA LEU A 109 -27.59 -17.99 21.54
C LEU A 109 -28.87 -17.14 21.69
N PRO A 110 -29.76 -17.49 22.64
CA PRO A 110 -30.90 -16.64 22.98
C PRO A 110 -30.44 -15.41 23.79
N GLY A 111 -30.95 -14.22 23.45
CA GLY A 111 -30.71 -12.98 24.20
C GLY A 111 -30.16 -11.80 23.40
N GLU A 112 -29.81 -10.71 24.10
CA GLU A 112 -29.31 -9.49 23.47
C GLU A 112 -27.86 -9.63 22.99
N ARG A 113 -27.64 -9.36 21.69
CA ARG A 113 -26.33 -9.51 21.02
C ARG A 113 -25.32 -8.40 21.37
N THR A 114 -25.76 -7.27 21.90
CA THR A 114 -24.92 -6.07 22.11
C THR A 114 -23.74 -6.32 23.04
N GLY A 115 -23.97 -7.07 24.13
CA GLY A 115 -22.92 -7.44 25.09
C GLY A 115 -21.87 -8.40 24.53
N LEU A 116 -22.20 -9.17 23.48
CA LEU A 116 -21.28 -10.12 22.84
C LEU A 116 -20.25 -9.43 21.95
N PHE A 117 -20.60 -8.28 21.35
CA PHE A 117 -19.69 -7.52 20.48
C PHE A 117 -18.70 -6.62 21.26
N LEU A 118 -18.97 -6.35 22.53
CA LEU A 118 -18.17 -5.43 23.34
C LEU A 118 -16.73 -5.92 23.55
N PRO A 119 -16.48 -7.19 23.90
CA PRO A 119 -15.11 -7.72 24.02
C PRO A 119 -14.35 -7.70 22.70
N ALA A 120 -14.98 -8.11 21.59
CA ALA A 120 -14.39 -8.06 20.26
C ALA A 120 -14.03 -6.63 19.84
N THR A 121 -14.91 -5.67 20.14
CA THR A 121 -14.65 -4.25 19.93
C THR A 121 -13.44 -3.77 20.71
N ARG A 122 -13.34 -4.11 22.01
CA ARG A 122 -12.20 -3.72 22.85
C ARG A 122 -10.89 -4.28 22.31
N LEU A 123 -10.89 -5.50 21.78
CA LEU A 123 -9.71 -6.09 21.15
C LEU A 123 -9.29 -5.33 19.89
N VAL A 124 -10.24 -4.99 19.02
CA VAL A 124 -9.95 -4.20 17.79
C VAL A 124 -9.45 -2.80 18.14
N VAL A 125 -10.07 -2.14 19.11
CA VAL A 125 -9.64 -0.80 19.59
C VAL A 125 -8.27 -0.87 20.26
N GLY A 126 -8.01 -1.89 21.08
CA GLY A 126 -6.72 -2.11 21.71
C GLY A 126 -5.61 -2.41 20.71
N ALA A 127 -5.88 -3.23 19.69
CA ALA A 127 -4.95 -3.48 18.60
C ALA A 127 -4.71 -2.23 17.75
N ALA A 128 -5.75 -1.43 17.48
CA ALA A 128 -5.59 -0.16 16.81
C ALA A 128 -4.69 0.79 17.61
N ALA A 129 -4.98 0.95 18.91
CA ALA A 129 -4.17 1.76 19.81
C ALA A 129 -2.71 1.28 19.86
N SER A 130 -2.45 -0.02 19.94
CA SER A 130 -1.09 -0.56 19.96
C SER A 130 -0.35 -0.31 18.64
N THR A 131 -1.01 -0.44 17.49
CA THR A 131 -0.42 -0.05 16.19
C THR A 131 -0.16 1.46 16.09
N GLY A 132 -1.05 2.30 16.65
CA GLY A 132 -0.85 3.73 16.76
C GLY A 132 0.35 4.10 17.64
N LEU A 133 0.48 3.43 18.77
CA LEU A 133 1.65 3.58 19.65
C LEU A 133 2.92 3.15 18.92
N ALA A 134 2.95 1.96 18.31
CA ALA A 134 4.13 1.48 17.60
C ALA A 134 4.57 2.40 16.45
N THR A 135 3.61 2.87 15.64
CA THR A 135 3.87 3.82 14.54
C THR A 135 4.35 5.17 15.06
N ALA A 136 3.73 5.71 16.12
CA ALA A 136 4.17 6.93 16.76
C ALA A 136 5.56 6.78 17.40
N THR A 137 5.85 5.67 18.08
CA THR A 137 7.19 5.38 18.62
C THR A 137 8.22 5.38 17.50
N ALA A 138 7.95 4.68 16.39
CA ALA A 138 8.86 4.66 15.25
C ALA A 138 9.09 6.07 14.69
N VAL A 139 8.04 6.85 14.48
CA VAL A 139 8.14 8.23 14.00
C VAL A 139 8.90 9.12 15.00
N SER A 140 8.61 9.05 16.30
CA SER A 140 9.28 9.85 17.33
C SER A 140 10.76 9.49 17.50
N LEU A 141 11.13 8.21 17.42
CA LEU A 141 12.53 7.77 17.46
C LEU A 141 13.32 8.34 16.28
N VAL A 142 12.70 8.40 15.11
CA VAL A 142 13.32 8.96 13.90
C VAL A 142 13.54 10.46 14.03
N LEU A 143 12.56 11.15 14.59
CA LEU A 143 12.57 12.60 14.72
C LEU A 143 13.44 13.12 15.88
N GLY A 144 13.93 12.24 16.75
CA GLY A 144 14.76 12.62 17.90
C GLY A 144 14.03 13.51 18.89
N VAL A 145 12.74 13.24 19.13
CA VAL A 145 11.87 14.10 19.93
C VAL A 145 12.18 13.98 21.42
N SER A 146 11.98 15.07 22.19
CA SER A 146 12.13 15.06 23.65
C SER A 146 11.16 14.08 24.34
N LEU A 147 11.50 13.59 25.54
CA LEU A 147 10.67 12.66 26.32
C LEU A 147 9.21 13.11 26.54
N PRO A 148 8.91 14.37 26.93
CA PRO A 148 7.52 14.80 27.09
C PRO A 148 6.75 14.86 25.76
N ASP A 149 7.42 15.26 24.68
CA ASP A 149 6.83 15.29 23.35
C ASP A 149 6.61 13.89 22.77
N LEU A 150 7.46 12.92 23.12
CA LEU A 150 7.23 11.50 22.82
C LEU A 150 5.88 11.06 23.39
N GLY A 151 5.56 11.42 24.64
CA GLY A 151 4.24 11.16 25.24
C GLY A 151 3.09 11.76 24.42
N GLY A 152 3.26 13.00 23.95
CA GLY A 152 2.28 13.67 23.09
C GLY A 152 2.07 12.97 21.74
N TRP A 153 3.16 12.59 21.06
CA TRP A 153 3.11 11.86 19.79
C TRP A 153 2.49 10.47 19.93
N LEU A 154 2.81 9.74 21.00
CA LEU A 154 2.21 8.45 21.32
C LEU A 154 0.70 8.57 21.54
N ALA A 155 0.27 9.56 22.34
CA ALA A 155 -1.14 9.82 22.58
C ALA A 155 -1.87 10.17 21.28
N LEU A 156 -1.28 11.02 20.44
CA LEU A 156 -1.85 11.40 19.15
C LEU A 156 -1.96 10.21 18.20
N GLY A 157 -0.91 9.39 18.08
CA GLY A 157 -0.89 8.20 17.23
C GLY A 157 -1.92 7.16 17.66
N ALA A 158 -2.03 6.91 18.97
CA ALA A 158 -3.06 6.03 19.53
C ALA A 158 -4.47 6.58 19.27
N ALA A 159 -4.73 7.86 19.57
CA ALA A 159 -6.05 8.46 19.35
C ALA A 159 -6.45 8.47 17.87
N THR A 160 -5.49 8.74 16.97
CA THR A 160 -5.71 8.74 15.52
C THR A 160 -6.07 7.35 15.01
N THR A 161 -5.32 6.33 15.38
CA THR A 161 -5.59 4.94 14.96
C THR A 161 -6.90 4.40 15.55
N VAL A 162 -7.24 4.77 16.80
CA VAL A 162 -8.54 4.45 17.40
C VAL A 162 -9.70 5.11 16.65
N LEU A 163 -9.58 6.38 16.28
CA LEU A 163 -10.58 7.07 15.47
C LEU A 163 -10.78 6.35 14.13
N LEU A 164 -9.69 5.98 13.46
CA LEU A 164 -9.72 5.28 12.18
C LEU A 164 -10.33 3.89 12.29
N ALA A 165 -10.03 3.15 13.36
CA ALA A 165 -10.68 1.88 13.65
C ALA A 165 -12.18 2.05 13.91
N GLY A 166 -12.58 3.11 14.64
CA GLY A 166 -13.99 3.45 14.85
C GLY A 166 -14.73 3.76 13.53
N GLU A 167 -14.10 4.53 12.64
CA GLU A 167 -14.63 4.80 11.30
C GLU A 167 -14.69 3.55 10.42
N LEU A 168 -13.67 2.69 10.51
CA LEU A 168 -13.63 1.40 9.81
C LEU A 168 -14.82 0.52 10.23
N ILE A 169 -15.04 0.37 11.54
CA ILE A 169 -16.15 -0.42 12.09
C ILE A 169 -17.49 0.22 11.68
N ARG A 170 -17.60 1.56 11.73
CA ARG A 170 -18.81 2.27 11.29
C ARG A 170 -19.18 1.95 9.84
N GLU A 171 -18.19 1.85 8.96
CA GLU A 171 -18.41 1.48 7.55
C GLU A 171 -18.77 0.01 7.38
N GLN A 172 -18.12 -0.88 8.11
CA GLN A 172 -18.45 -2.30 8.12
C GLN A 172 -19.89 -2.56 8.59
N VAL A 173 -20.36 -1.79 9.58
CA VAL A 173 -21.71 -1.93 10.17
C VAL A 173 -22.80 -1.35 9.29
N ARG A 174 -22.53 -0.27 8.54
CA ARG A 174 -23.56 0.40 7.73
C ARG A 174 -23.69 -0.13 6.31
N ASP A 175 -22.84 -1.07 5.88
CA ASP A 175 -22.68 -1.60 4.51
C ASP A 175 -22.71 -0.50 3.43
N ARG A 176 -22.32 0.72 3.81
CA ARG A 176 -22.20 1.88 2.94
C ARG A 176 -20.72 2.22 2.88
N ALA A 177 -20.14 2.03 1.71
CA ALA A 177 -18.82 2.55 1.40
C ALA A 177 -18.88 4.07 1.39
N THR A 178 -18.72 4.69 2.55
CA THR A 178 -18.55 6.13 2.62
C THR A 178 -17.09 6.50 2.34
N PRO A 179 -16.81 7.68 1.80
CA PRO A 179 -15.43 8.11 1.60
C PRO A 179 -14.79 8.63 2.90
N TRP A 180 -15.50 8.70 4.03
CA TRP A 180 -15.09 9.45 5.23
C TRP A 180 -13.71 9.09 5.81
N PRO A 181 -13.39 7.84 6.21
CA PRO A 181 -12.05 7.47 6.68
C PRO A 181 -10.99 7.67 5.58
N SER A 182 -11.38 7.62 4.30
CA SER A 182 -10.47 7.94 3.21
C SER A 182 -10.23 9.45 3.11
N LEU A 183 -11.26 10.26 3.30
CA LEU A 183 -11.22 11.72 3.27
C LEU A 183 -10.51 12.29 4.49
N THR A 184 -10.69 11.72 5.67
CA THR A 184 -9.98 12.16 6.89
C THR A 184 -8.49 11.89 6.76
N LEU A 185 -8.09 10.71 6.26
CA LEU A 185 -6.69 10.40 6.01
C LEU A 185 -6.10 11.16 4.83
N ALA A 186 -6.86 11.32 3.74
CA ALA A 186 -6.42 12.13 2.61
C ALA A 186 -6.28 13.61 3.02
N GLY A 187 -7.20 14.12 3.83
CA GLY A 187 -7.15 15.46 4.41
C GLY A 187 -5.97 15.63 5.36
N ALA A 188 -5.75 14.68 6.27
CA ALA A 188 -4.60 14.67 7.17
C ALA A 188 -3.27 14.60 6.41
N ALA A 189 -3.17 13.71 5.41
CA ALA A 189 -2.00 13.64 4.54
C ALA A 189 -1.77 14.95 3.78
N SER A 190 -2.82 15.54 3.20
CA SER A 190 -2.74 16.83 2.51
C SER A 190 -2.32 17.96 3.46
N ALA A 191 -2.82 17.97 4.69
CA ALA A 191 -2.44 18.94 5.71
C ALA A 191 -0.98 18.77 6.15
N CYS A 192 -0.50 17.53 6.32
CA CYS A 192 0.91 17.25 6.62
C CYS A 192 1.82 17.68 5.47
N LEU A 193 1.41 17.43 4.22
CA LEU A 193 2.14 17.87 3.03
C LEU A 193 2.18 19.40 2.94
N ALA A 194 1.06 20.10 3.18
CA ALA A 194 1.05 21.56 3.26
C ALA A 194 1.92 22.08 4.42
N ALA A 195 1.82 21.48 5.60
CA ALA A 195 2.63 21.85 6.77
C ALA A 195 4.13 21.69 6.51
N SER A 196 4.55 20.71 5.69
CA SER A 196 5.95 20.50 5.34
C SER A 196 6.62 21.72 4.69
N PHE A 197 5.85 22.57 3.99
CA PHE A 197 6.35 23.79 3.36
C PHE A 197 6.18 25.05 4.21
N LEU A 198 5.33 24.99 5.24
CA LEU A 198 4.88 26.17 5.99
C LEU A 198 5.49 26.25 7.39
N PHE A 199 5.75 25.11 8.04
CA PHE A 199 6.16 25.06 9.43
C PHE A 199 7.23 23.98 9.67
N PRO A 200 8.31 24.28 10.43
CA PRO A 200 9.19 23.24 10.93
C PRO A 200 8.41 22.31 11.86
N LEU A 201 8.68 21.01 11.78
CA LEU A 201 8.07 20.02 12.66
C LEU A 201 8.48 20.34 14.12
N PRO A 202 7.52 20.48 15.05
CA PRO A 202 7.85 20.73 16.44
C PRO A 202 8.56 19.52 17.07
N ARG A 203 9.88 19.66 17.30
CA ARG A 203 10.73 18.63 17.94
C ARG A 203 10.79 18.77 19.46
N SER A 204 10.42 19.93 19.98
CA SER A 204 10.44 20.25 21.42
C SER A 204 9.28 21.17 21.82
N GLY A 205 8.60 20.87 22.93
CA GLY A 205 7.66 21.78 23.59
C GLY A 205 6.24 21.83 23.00
N ALA A 206 5.87 20.88 22.13
CA ALA A 206 4.53 20.80 21.53
C ALA A 206 3.60 19.79 22.24
N TRP A 207 4.11 19.07 23.23
CA TRP A 207 3.35 18.05 23.97
C TRP A 207 1.97 18.51 24.47
N PRO A 208 1.74 19.75 24.97
CA PRO A 208 0.41 20.14 25.45
C PRO A 208 -0.60 20.19 24.30
N GLY A 209 -0.18 20.69 23.13
CA GLY A 209 -1.00 20.72 21.93
C GLY A 209 -1.27 19.33 21.37
N LEU A 210 -0.25 18.45 21.36
CA LEU A 210 -0.38 17.07 20.91
C LEU A 210 -1.33 16.26 21.80
N VAL A 211 -1.20 16.39 23.13
CA VAL A 211 -2.10 15.74 24.09
C VAL A 211 -3.51 16.31 23.98
N GLY A 212 -3.66 17.63 23.86
CA GLY A 212 -4.97 18.27 23.64
C GLY A 212 -5.67 17.74 22.39
N ALA A 213 -4.94 17.65 21.26
CA ALA A 213 -5.45 17.06 20.03
C ALA A 213 -5.82 15.58 20.20
N ALA A 214 -5.01 14.80 20.92
CA ALA A 214 -5.31 13.40 21.21
C ALA A 214 -6.60 13.24 22.03
N VAL A 215 -6.82 14.09 23.03
CA VAL A 215 -8.05 14.11 23.84
C VAL A 215 -9.26 14.47 22.97
N VAL A 216 -9.16 15.50 22.12
CA VAL A 216 -10.23 15.87 21.19
C VAL A 216 -10.58 14.71 20.26
N LEU A 217 -9.57 14.05 19.67
CA LEU A 217 -9.78 12.87 18.82
C LEU A 217 -10.42 11.71 19.59
N ALA A 218 -10.04 11.48 20.84
CA ALA A 218 -10.65 10.46 21.69
C ALA A 218 -12.13 10.77 21.99
N VAL A 219 -12.45 12.03 22.29
CA VAL A 219 -13.83 12.49 22.50
C VAL A 219 -14.66 12.33 21.23
N ILE A 220 -14.14 12.73 20.07
CA ILE A 220 -14.80 12.55 18.77
C ILE A 220 -15.02 11.06 18.49
N SER A 221 -14.01 10.22 18.71
CA SER A 221 -14.08 8.77 18.51
C SER A 221 -15.18 8.15 19.36
N PHE A 222 -15.22 8.50 20.65
CA PHE A 222 -16.21 8.01 21.59
C PHE A 222 -17.63 8.50 21.24
N GLY A 223 -17.78 9.79 20.92
CA GLY A 223 -19.06 10.36 20.50
C GLY A 223 -19.61 9.68 19.24
N ARG A 224 -18.76 9.48 18.22
CA ARG A 224 -19.13 8.77 16.99
C ARG A 224 -19.46 7.31 17.23
N TRP A 225 -18.72 6.63 18.11
CA TRP A 225 -19.03 5.26 18.51
C TRP A 225 -20.43 5.15 19.11
N ARG A 226 -20.73 5.99 20.11
CA ARG A 226 -22.03 6.00 20.80
C ARG A 226 -23.17 6.36 19.86
N ALA A 227 -23.00 7.35 19.00
CA ALA A 227 -24.06 7.83 18.12
C ALA A 227 -24.30 6.93 16.90
N ALA A 228 -23.24 6.40 16.29
CA ALA A 228 -23.33 5.80 14.96
C ALA A 228 -23.16 4.28 14.93
N VAL A 229 -22.41 3.69 15.86
CA VAL A 229 -22.00 2.28 15.82
C VAL A 229 -22.75 1.43 16.84
N ALA A 230 -22.71 1.83 18.11
CA ALA A 230 -23.34 1.12 19.22
C ALA A 230 -24.81 0.69 18.96
N PRO A 231 -25.72 1.58 18.50
CA PRO A 231 -27.11 1.20 18.29
C PRO A 231 -27.36 0.26 17.10
N HIS A 232 -26.40 0.13 16.17
CA HIS A 232 -26.56 -0.67 14.96
C HIS A 232 -25.92 -2.06 15.07
N LEU A 233 -24.95 -2.25 15.98
CA LEU A 233 -24.26 -3.54 16.17
C LEU A 233 -25.22 -4.68 16.49
N ALA A 234 -26.20 -4.46 17.35
CA ALA A 234 -27.19 -5.48 17.72
C ALA A 234 -28.15 -5.86 16.59
N ARG A 235 -28.28 -4.99 15.57
CA ARG A 235 -29.24 -5.12 14.46
C ARG A 235 -28.61 -5.66 13.18
N LEU A 236 -27.35 -6.14 13.25
CA LEU A 236 -26.65 -6.67 12.10
C LEU A 236 -27.31 -7.98 11.60
N PRO A 237 -27.60 -8.10 10.29
CA PRO A 237 -28.13 -9.33 9.72
C PRO A 237 -27.14 -10.49 9.84
N ASP A 238 -27.65 -11.68 10.16
CA ASP A 238 -26.86 -12.90 10.37
C ASP A 238 -26.04 -13.27 9.13
N ALA A 239 -26.62 -13.10 7.94
CA ALA A 239 -25.94 -13.33 6.67
C ALA A 239 -24.72 -12.41 6.48
N GLN A 240 -24.77 -11.16 6.98
CA GLN A 240 -23.64 -10.24 6.89
C GLN A 240 -22.52 -10.63 7.85
N LEU A 241 -22.86 -11.09 9.07
CA LEU A 241 -21.89 -11.59 10.04
C LEU A 241 -21.17 -12.84 9.51
N LEU A 242 -21.91 -13.81 8.97
CA LEU A 242 -21.34 -15.04 8.39
C LEU A 242 -20.44 -14.73 7.18
N ALA A 243 -20.91 -13.88 6.25
CA ALA A 243 -20.12 -13.49 5.08
C ALA A 243 -18.89 -12.64 5.45
N GLY A 244 -18.97 -11.85 6.54
CA GLY A 244 -17.84 -11.13 7.11
C GLY A 244 -16.81 -12.09 7.69
N ALA A 245 -17.24 -12.99 8.57
CA ALA A 245 -16.37 -13.94 9.25
C ALA A 245 -15.67 -14.91 8.28
N ALA A 246 -16.37 -15.39 7.25
CA ALA A 246 -15.78 -16.21 6.20
C ALA A 246 -14.68 -15.47 5.44
N ARG A 247 -14.87 -14.17 5.15
CA ARG A 247 -13.85 -13.33 4.49
C ARG A 247 -12.67 -13.02 5.40
N SER A 248 -12.91 -12.68 6.67
CA SER A 248 -11.86 -12.44 7.67
C SER A 248 -10.98 -13.69 7.85
N PHE A 249 -11.61 -14.85 8.02
CA PHE A 249 -10.90 -16.12 8.15
C PHE A 249 -10.17 -16.50 6.86
N GLY A 250 -10.81 -16.38 5.70
CA GLY A 250 -10.17 -16.60 4.42
C GLY A 250 -8.94 -15.73 4.22
N ALA A 251 -9.02 -14.44 4.59
CA ALA A 251 -7.88 -13.53 4.57
C ALA A 251 -6.78 -13.93 5.56
N HIS A 252 -7.12 -14.36 6.77
CA HIS A 252 -6.16 -14.83 7.77
C HIS A 252 -5.43 -16.11 7.32
N VAL A 253 -6.16 -17.10 6.81
CA VAL A 253 -5.57 -18.33 6.24
C VAL A 253 -4.70 -17.99 5.03
N SER A 254 -5.14 -17.05 4.18
CA SER A 254 -4.35 -16.56 3.05
C SER A 254 -3.06 -15.87 3.50
N LEU A 255 -3.08 -15.12 4.60
CA LEU A 255 -1.89 -14.50 5.19
C LEU A 255 -0.92 -15.55 5.74
N LEU A 256 -1.44 -16.54 6.50
CA LEU A 256 -0.63 -17.60 7.08
C LEU A 256 0.00 -18.52 6.02
N SER A 257 -0.75 -18.82 4.96
CA SER A 257 -0.27 -19.59 3.81
C SER A 257 0.56 -18.75 2.82
N LEU A 258 0.68 -17.44 3.07
CA LEU A 258 1.30 -16.46 2.17
C LEU A 258 0.68 -16.45 0.76
N ASP A 259 -0.56 -16.92 0.62
CA ASP A 259 -1.38 -16.77 -0.57
C ASP A 259 -1.89 -15.32 -0.68
N THR A 260 -0.97 -14.42 -1.04
CA THR A 260 -1.24 -13.01 -1.33
C THR A 260 -2.34 -12.82 -2.38
N ARG A 261 -2.63 -13.86 -3.17
CA ARG A 261 -3.60 -13.85 -4.26
C ARG A 261 -5.01 -14.13 -3.76
N ALA A 262 -5.20 -15.16 -2.94
CA ALA A 262 -6.46 -15.37 -2.22
C ALA A 262 -6.76 -14.19 -1.29
N LEU A 263 -5.74 -13.65 -0.61
CA LEU A 263 -5.86 -12.42 0.17
C LEU A 263 -6.34 -11.25 -0.70
N GLY A 264 -5.73 -11.05 -1.87
CA GLY A 264 -6.12 -10.02 -2.82
C GLY A 264 -7.58 -10.16 -3.30
N ARG A 265 -8.08 -11.38 -3.52
CA ARG A 265 -9.49 -11.63 -3.88
C ARG A 265 -10.44 -11.30 -2.72
N MET A 266 -10.10 -11.69 -1.50
CA MET A 266 -10.91 -11.40 -0.31
C MET A 266 -10.98 -9.90 -0.02
N LEU A 267 -9.91 -9.17 -0.35
CA LEU A 267 -9.79 -7.71 -0.19
C LEU A 267 -10.24 -6.91 -1.42
N ALA A 268 -10.56 -7.57 -2.53
CA ALA A 268 -10.96 -6.90 -3.76
C ALA A 268 -12.35 -6.26 -3.60
N PRO A 269 -12.61 -5.13 -4.29
CA PRO A 269 -13.96 -4.60 -4.39
C PRO A 269 -14.92 -5.64 -4.98
N ARG A 270 -16.14 -5.71 -4.40
CA ARG A 270 -17.22 -6.46 -5.05
C ARG A 270 -17.39 -5.89 -6.47
N PRO A 271 -17.40 -6.73 -7.52
CA PRO A 271 -17.62 -6.25 -8.87
C PRO A 271 -18.99 -5.58 -8.91
N GLN A 272 -18.99 -4.26 -9.08
CA GLN A 272 -20.21 -3.50 -9.31
C GLN A 272 -20.44 -3.45 -10.82
N PRO A 273 -21.62 -3.86 -11.30
CA PRO A 273 -21.94 -3.71 -12.70
C PRO A 273 -21.85 -2.22 -13.07
N PRO A 274 -21.42 -1.90 -14.31
CA PRO A 274 -21.35 -0.52 -14.76
C PRO A 274 -22.74 0.14 -14.67
N ALA A 275 -22.88 1.17 -13.82
CA ALA A 275 -24.13 1.93 -13.70
C ALA A 275 -24.47 2.73 -14.97
N ALA A 276 -23.45 3.03 -15.80
CA ALA A 276 -23.62 3.72 -17.07
C ALA A 276 -22.54 3.29 -18.08
N PRO A 277 -22.83 3.35 -19.39
CA PRO A 277 -21.82 3.14 -20.42
C PRO A 277 -20.71 4.19 -20.31
N ALA A 278 -19.47 3.72 -20.28
CA ALA A 278 -18.32 4.62 -20.18
C ALA A 278 -18.06 5.34 -21.51
N ARG A 279 -17.98 6.67 -21.46
CA ARG A 279 -17.66 7.49 -22.64
C ARG A 279 -16.16 7.69 -22.74
N PHE A 280 -15.46 6.82 -23.46
CA PHE A 280 -14.04 7.04 -23.76
C PHE A 280 -13.90 7.83 -25.06
N ARG A 281 -13.66 9.15 -24.95
CA ARG A 281 -13.55 10.04 -26.13
C ARG A 281 -12.40 9.64 -27.06
N GLY A 282 -11.31 9.08 -26.53
CA GLY A 282 -10.15 8.63 -27.30
C GLY A 282 -10.43 7.47 -28.28
N LEU A 283 -11.44 6.64 -28.00
CA LEU A 283 -11.82 5.53 -28.88
C LEU A 283 -12.46 6.00 -30.20
N ARG A 284 -12.94 7.25 -30.27
CA ARG A 284 -13.42 7.84 -31.53
C ARG A 284 -12.28 8.11 -32.51
N ALA A 285 -11.15 8.60 -32.01
CA ALA A 285 -9.94 8.83 -32.81
C ALA A 285 -9.37 7.51 -33.35
N ALA A 286 -9.52 6.42 -32.59
CA ALA A 286 -9.07 5.09 -33.01
C ALA A 286 -9.88 4.48 -34.19
N ARG A 287 -11.06 5.01 -34.56
CA ARG A 287 -11.91 4.40 -35.60
C ARG A 287 -11.24 4.32 -36.97
N GLY A 288 -10.36 5.28 -37.30
CA GLY A 288 -9.61 5.31 -38.56
C GLY A 288 -8.34 4.45 -38.58
N LEU A 289 -7.97 3.82 -37.46
CA LEU A 289 -6.75 3.01 -37.36
C LEU A 289 -6.95 1.60 -37.96
N PRO A 290 -5.87 0.93 -38.39
CA PRO A 290 -5.94 -0.47 -38.81
C PRO A 290 -6.44 -1.39 -37.69
N ARG A 291 -7.05 -2.52 -38.07
CA ARG A 291 -7.64 -3.52 -37.15
C ARG A 291 -6.81 -3.79 -35.88
N PRO A 292 -5.51 -4.13 -35.94
CA PRO A 292 -4.72 -4.42 -34.74
C PRO A 292 -4.58 -3.21 -33.81
N ALA A 293 -4.32 -2.02 -34.35
CA ALA A 293 -4.19 -0.80 -33.56
C ALA A 293 -5.50 -0.42 -32.85
N ARG A 294 -6.66 -0.71 -33.46
CA ARG A 294 -7.97 -0.53 -32.80
C ARG A 294 -8.14 -1.42 -31.60
N VAL A 295 -7.72 -2.68 -31.70
CA VAL A 295 -7.78 -3.64 -30.57
C VAL A 295 -6.85 -3.19 -29.46
N ILE A 296 -5.60 -2.79 -29.78
CA ILE A 296 -4.66 -2.22 -28.81
C ILE A 296 -5.28 -1.04 -28.06
N CYS A 297 -5.89 -0.07 -28.78
CA CYS A 297 -6.55 1.06 -28.14
C CYS A 297 -7.76 0.67 -27.29
N ALA A 298 -8.50 -0.38 -27.68
CA ALA A 298 -9.67 -0.86 -26.95
C ALA A 298 -9.28 -1.56 -25.64
N VAL A 299 -8.27 -2.44 -25.68
CA VAL A 299 -7.68 -3.09 -24.50
C VAL A 299 -7.11 -2.04 -23.55
N ALA A 300 -6.30 -1.10 -24.06
CA ALA A 300 -5.76 0.00 -23.27
C ALA A 300 -6.87 0.86 -22.63
N ALA A 301 -7.97 1.13 -23.35
CA ALA A 301 -9.10 1.88 -22.81
C ALA A 301 -9.82 1.09 -21.69
N ALA A 302 -9.94 -0.23 -21.82
CA ALA A 302 -10.52 -1.10 -20.80
C ALA A 302 -9.68 -1.09 -19.52
N ASP A 303 -8.36 -1.29 -19.64
CA ASP A 303 -7.41 -1.26 -18.53
C ASP A 303 -7.42 0.08 -17.79
N TRP A 304 -7.42 1.19 -18.55
CA TRP A 304 -7.51 2.52 -17.98
C TRP A 304 -8.82 2.73 -17.22
N LEU A 305 -9.94 2.27 -17.78
CA LEU A 305 -11.25 2.39 -17.14
C LEU A 305 -11.30 1.62 -15.82
N GLN A 306 -10.70 0.43 -15.82
CA GLN A 306 -10.61 -0.42 -14.64
C GLN A 306 -9.76 0.24 -13.55
N LEU A 307 -8.60 0.79 -13.91
CA LEU A 307 -7.76 1.55 -12.96
C LEU A 307 -8.51 2.75 -12.38
N ARG A 308 -9.21 3.54 -13.22
CA ARG A 308 -9.98 4.71 -12.74
C ARG A 308 -11.11 4.34 -11.79
N ARG A 309 -11.72 3.16 -11.97
CA ARG A 309 -12.81 2.68 -11.10
C ARG A 309 -12.27 2.14 -9.77
N GLN A 310 -10.99 1.80 -9.69
CA GLN A 310 -10.35 1.31 -8.48
C GLN A 310 -9.68 2.46 -7.71
N SER A 311 -10.46 3.16 -6.88
CA SER A 311 -9.97 4.29 -6.05
C SER A 311 -8.72 3.98 -5.22
N PHE A 312 -8.61 2.74 -4.72
CA PHE A 312 -7.44 2.26 -4.00
C PHE A 312 -6.16 2.31 -4.85
N ARG A 313 -6.24 1.94 -6.15
CA ARG A 313 -5.09 1.99 -7.06
C ARG A 313 -4.70 3.42 -7.39
N LEU A 314 -5.67 4.31 -7.52
CA LEU A 314 -5.40 5.75 -7.66
C LEU A 314 -4.67 6.31 -6.43
N ALA A 315 -5.01 5.86 -5.22
CA ALA A 315 -4.27 6.22 -4.02
C ALA A 315 -2.83 5.69 -4.04
N GLN A 316 -2.59 4.46 -4.53
CA GLN A 316 -1.23 3.93 -4.72
C GLN A 316 -0.42 4.74 -5.74
N VAL A 317 -1.05 5.18 -6.84
CA VAL A 317 -0.42 6.09 -7.81
C VAL A 317 -0.05 7.41 -7.15
N ALA A 318 -0.95 8.01 -6.37
CA ALA A 318 -0.66 9.25 -5.63
C ALA A 318 0.48 9.07 -4.62
N ILE A 319 0.50 7.96 -3.86
CA ILE A 319 1.60 7.61 -2.94
C ILE A 319 2.91 7.48 -3.69
N SER A 320 2.92 6.78 -4.83
CA SER A 320 4.13 6.60 -5.63
C SER A 320 4.67 7.93 -6.16
N LEU A 321 3.80 8.87 -6.56
CA LEU A 321 4.21 10.21 -7.01
C LEU A 321 4.78 11.04 -5.87
N LEU A 322 4.21 10.95 -4.66
CA LEU A 322 4.72 11.66 -3.49
C LEU A 322 6.08 11.12 -3.03
N LEU A 323 6.23 9.80 -2.97
CA LEU A 323 7.52 9.15 -2.67
C LEU A 323 8.58 9.48 -3.73
N ALA A 324 8.16 9.58 -5.00
CA ALA A 324 9.00 10.00 -6.11
C ALA A 324 9.41 11.48 -6.09
N ALA A 325 8.60 12.36 -5.49
CA ALA A 325 8.89 13.77 -5.36
C ALA A 325 9.86 14.08 -4.21
N LEU A 326 10.02 13.14 -3.27
CA LEU A 326 10.86 13.25 -2.08
C LEU A 326 12.32 13.68 -2.37
N PRO A 327 12.99 13.21 -3.45
CA PRO A 327 14.33 13.70 -3.85
C PRO A 327 14.40 15.18 -4.22
N HIS A 328 13.29 15.76 -4.69
CA HIS A 328 13.20 17.18 -5.04
C HIS A 328 12.81 18.04 -3.85
N LEU A 329 11.97 17.50 -2.96
CA LEU A 329 11.45 18.20 -1.79
C LEU A 329 12.42 18.19 -0.61
N ALA A 330 13.29 17.18 -0.54
CA ALA A 330 14.30 17.02 0.51
C ALA A 330 15.69 16.71 -0.11
N PRO A 331 16.36 17.70 -0.76
CA PRO A 331 17.67 17.50 -1.40
C PRO A 331 18.79 17.13 -0.40
N GLN A 332 18.53 17.33 0.89
CA GLN A 332 19.43 17.03 2.02
C GLN A 332 19.59 15.53 2.31
N LEU A 333 18.82 14.65 1.67
CA LEU A 333 18.98 13.21 1.84
C LEU A 333 20.20 12.67 1.08
N PRO A 334 20.93 11.69 1.66
CA PRO A 334 22.04 11.05 0.96
C PRO A 334 21.54 10.35 -0.31
N ARG A 335 22.34 10.46 -1.38
CA ARG A 335 21.93 10.06 -2.74
C ARG A 335 21.47 8.60 -2.85
N PHE A 336 22.05 7.68 -2.08
CA PHE A 336 21.61 6.28 -2.04
C PHE A 336 20.18 6.09 -1.52
N GLN A 337 19.75 6.90 -0.55
CA GLN A 337 18.38 6.84 -0.05
C GLN A 337 17.39 7.40 -1.06
N LEU A 338 17.80 8.39 -1.87
CA LEU A 338 16.98 8.89 -2.98
C LEU A 338 16.74 7.81 -4.04
N VAL A 339 17.77 7.02 -4.37
CA VAL A 339 17.64 5.86 -5.26
C VAL A 339 16.70 4.81 -4.66
N GLY A 340 16.88 4.47 -3.38
CA GLY A 340 16.00 3.55 -2.67
C GLY A 340 14.53 4.00 -2.69
N CYS A 341 14.27 5.26 -2.37
CA CYS A 341 12.93 5.86 -2.42
C CYS A 341 12.34 5.82 -3.84
N HIS A 342 13.14 6.15 -4.86
CA HIS A 342 12.71 6.07 -6.27
C HIS A 342 12.33 4.64 -6.66
N LEU A 343 13.15 3.65 -6.34
CA LEU A 343 12.87 2.25 -6.65
C LEU A 343 11.63 1.73 -5.91
N VAL A 344 11.50 2.03 -4.61
CA VAL A 344 10.31 1.65 -3.82
C VAL A 344 9.05 2.32 -4.37
N ALA A 345 9.12 3.61 -4.72
CA ALA A 345 8.03 4.34 -5.34
C ALA A 345 7.63 3.74 -6.70
N GLY A 346 8.62 3.38 -7.52
CA GLY A 346 8.40 2.69 -8.80
C GLY A 346 7.75 1.32 -8.61
N LEU A 347 8.15 0.54 -7.60
CA LEU A 347 7.52 -0.73 -7.24
C LEU A 347 6.07 -0.56 -6.78
N VAL A 348 5.76 0.49 -6.00
CA VAL A 348 4.37 0.81 -5.60
C VAL A 348 3.51 1.13 -6.82
N LEU A 349 4.02 1.95 -7.75
CA LEU A 349 3.32 2.27 -9.00
C LEU A 349 3.15 1.03 -9.88
N LEU A 350 4.19 0.19 -9.98
CA LEU A 350 4.17 -1.05 -10.74
C LEU A 350 3.07 -1.97 -10.25
N LEU A 351 2.95 -2.17 -8.93
CA LEU A 351 1.90 -2.99 -8.34
C LEU A 351 0.49 -2.41 -8.56
N ALA A 352 0.37 -1.09 -8.69
CA ALA A 352 -0.90 -0.45 -9.01
C ALA A 352 -1.29 -0.66 -10.49
N LEU A 353 -0.35 -0.45 -11.41
CA LEU A 353 -0.55 -0.58 -12.85
C LEU A 353 -0.62 -2.03 -13.34
N ALA A 354 -0.09 -2.99 -12.60
CA ALA A 354 -0.19 -4.43 -12.93
C ALA A 354 -1.58 -5.02 -12.66
N ALA A 355 -2.47 -4.29 -11.97
CA ALA A 355 -3.76 -4.81 -11.57
C ALA A 355 -4.68 -5.22 -12.75
N PRO A 356 -4.76 -4.49 -13.88
CA PRO A 356 -5.54 -4.91 -15.05
C PRO A 356 -5.02 -6.18 -15.70
N ALA A 357 -3.73 -6.21 -16.03
CA ALA A 357 -3.04 -7.42 -16.52
C ALA A 357 -3.26 -8.63 -15.59
N ARG A 358 -3.25 -8.40 -14.27
CA ARG A 358 -3.51 -9.48 -13.30
C ARG A 358 -4.94 -10.00 -13.35
N GLN A 359 -5.93 -9.14 -13.64
CA GLN A 359 -7.32 -9.55 -13.78
C GLN A 359 -7.55 -10.27 -15.11
N ALA A 360 -6.92 -9.81 -16.19
CA ALA A 360 -6.92 -10.49 -17.48
C ALA A 360 -6.38 -11.93 -17.37
N TRP A 361 -5.25 -12.13 -16.69
CA TRP A 361 -4.72 -13.47 -16.42
C TRP A 361 -5.74 -14.38 -15.69
N PHE A 362 -6.55 -13.82 -14.79
CA PHE A 362 -7.53 -14.59 -14.01
C PHE A 362 -8.79 -14.95 -14.79
N ASP A 363 -9.20 -14.07 -15.69
CA ASP A 363 -10.35 -14.26 -16.56
C ASP A 363 -9.93 -14.04 -18.02
N PRO A 364 -9.19 -14.99 -18.61
CA PRO A 364 -8.68 -14.88 -19.97
C PRO A 364 -9.81 -14.92 -21.01
N SER A 365 -11.03 -15.31 -20.60
CA SER A 365 -12.20 -15.38 -21.47
C SER A 365 -12.58 -14.03 -22.08
N ALA A 366 -12.27 -12.92 -21.39
CA ALA A 366 -12.47 -11.58 -21.92
C ALA A 366 -11.48 -11.25 -23.03
N ASP A 367 -10.23 -11.71 -22.89
CA ASP A 367 -9.14 -11.42 -23.83
C ASP A 367 -9.25 -12.24 -25.12
N HIS A 368 -9.66 -13.51 -25.01
CA HIS A 368 -9.90 -14.36 -26.18
C HIS A 368 -11.07 -13.89 -27.07
N ARG A 369 -11.91 -12.98 -26.59
CA ARG A 369 -13.03 -12.41 -27.38
C ARG A 369 -12.59 -11.27 -28.30
N TRP A 370 -11.37 -10.75 -28.16
CA TRP A 370 -10.88 -9.72 -29.05
C TRP A 370 -10.59 -10.29 -30.45
N PRO A 371 -10.90 -9.56 -31.54
CA PRO A 371 -10.65 -10.00 -32.90
C PRO A 371 -9.17 -9.77 -33.29
N ALA A 372 -8.22 -10.25 -32.49
CA ALA A 372 -6.78 -10.17 -32.74
C ALA A 372 -6.01 -11.33 -32.09
N GLY A 373 -4.77 -11.55 -32.51
CA GLY A 373 -3.91 -12.57 -31.90
C GLY A 373 -3.42 -12.18 -30.49
N PRO A 374 -2.93 -13.16 -29.70
CA PRO A 374 -2.57 -12.98 -28.30
C PRO A 374 -1.50 -11.90 -28.09
N PHE A 375 -0.52 -11.81 -29.00
CA PHE A 375 0.50 -10.77 -28.98
C PHE A 375 -0.09 -9.35 -29.10
N THR A 376 -1.13 -9.15 -29.92
CA THR A 376 -1.76 -7.83 -30.08
C THR A 376 -2.50 -7.42 -28.82
N VAL A 377 -3.13 -8.37 -28.13
CA VAL A 377 -3.80 -8.14 -26.84
C VAL A 377 -2.76 -7.84 -25.76
N ALA A 378 -1.66 -8.59 -25.70
CA ALA A 378 -0.53 -8.33 -24.80
C ALA A 378 0.06 -6.92 -24.99
N VAL A 379 0.24 -6.47 -26.23
CA VAL A 379 0.66 -5.09 -26.54
C VAL A 379 -0.41 -4.09 -26.09
N GLY A 380 -1.70 -4.42 -26.20
CA GLY A 380 -2.80 -3.63 -25.64
C GLY A 380 -2.65 -3.35 -24.15
N HIS A 381 -2.36 -4.40 -23.37
CA HIS A 381 -2.12 -4.30 -21.92
C HIS A 381 -0.83 -3.55 -21.56
N LEU A 382 0.11 -3.39 -22.50
CA LEU A 382 1.36 -2.64 -22.28
C LEU A 382 1.14 -1.11 -22.29
N VAL A 383 0.16 -0.61 -23.05
CA VAL A 383 0.04 0.83 -23.35
C VAL A 383 -0.18 1.66 -22.09
N VAL A 384 -1.13 1.29 -21.24
CA VAL A 384 -1.45 2.06 -20.02
C VAL A 384 -0.28 2.04 -19.02
N PRO A 385 0.35 0.88 -18.73
CA PRO A 385 1.58 0.83 -17.96
C PRO A 385 2.70 1.71 -18.49
N VAL A 386 3.00 1.64 -19.79
CA VAL A 386 4.10 2.42 -20.39
C VAL A 386 3.82 3.91 -20.28
N VAL A 387 2.61 4.37 -20.60
CA VAL A 387 2.25 5.80 -20.48
C VAL A 387 2.34 6.26 -19.02
N GLY A 388 1.79 5.49 -18.08
CA GLY A 388 1.83 5.80 -16.65
C GLY A 388 3.25 5.84 -16.09
N MET A 389 4.07 4.84 -16.42
CA MET A 389 5.46 4.74 -15.98
C MET A 389 6.34 5.80 -16.61
N THR A 390 6.19 6.08 -17.90
CA THR A 390 6.97 7.12 -18.58
C THR A 390 6.66 8.50 -18.01
N ALA A 391 5.37 8.80 -17.78
CA ALA A 391 4.96 10.05 -17.14
C ALA A 391 5.52 10.15 -15.70
N TRP A 392 5.48 9.06 -14.93
CA TRP A 392 6.04 9.02 -13.59
C TRP A 392 7.56 9.21 -13.60
N VAL A 393 8.30 8.46 -14.43
CA VAL A 393 9.76 8.63 -14.58
C VAL A 393 10.10 10.06 -15.01
N ALA A 394 9.34 10.64 -15.95
CA ALA A 394 9.52 12.02 -16.39
C ALA A 394 9.31 13.02 -15.24
N VAL A 395 8.32 12.82 -14.37
CA VAL A 395 8.14 13.66 -13.17
C VAL A 395 9.31 13.49 -12.19
N THR A 396 9.79 12.26 -12.01
CA THR A 396 10.86 11.96 -11.04
C THR A 396 12.25 12.43 -11.48
N LEU A 397 12.58 12.30 -12.77
CA LEU A 397 13.92 12.56 -13.33
C LEU A 397 13.95 13.82 -14.19
N GLY A 398 12.80 14.34 -14.62
CA GLY A 398 12.67 15.55 -15.45
C GLY A 398 13.35 16.79 -14.88
N PRO A 399 13.29 17.06 -13.56
CA PRO A 399 14.06 18.17 -12.96
C PRO A 399 15.59 18.06 -13.14
N ARG A 400 16.12 16.87 -13.48
CA ARG A 400 17.54 16.67 -13.81
C ARG A 400 17.89 17.02 -15.26
N LEU A 401 16.91 17.34 -16.11
CA LEU A 401 17.15 17.83 -17.48
C LEU A 401 17.99 19.12 -17.48
N GLY A 402 17.79 20.01 -16.50
CA GLY A 402 18.61 21.23 -16.35
C GLY A 402 20.03 20.95 -15.88
N ALA A 403 20.26 19.82 -15.18
CA ALA A 403 21.58 19.37 -14.76
C ALA A 403 22.29 18.49 -15.82
N ALA A 404 21.69 18.31 -16.99
CA ALA A 404 22.18 17.43 -18.07
C ALA A 404 23.53 17.88 -18.66
N ALA A 405 23.99 19.10 -18.37
CA ALA A 405 25.31 19.61 -18.73
C ALA A 405 26.41 19.27 -17.70
N THR A 406 26.17 18.29 -16.83
CA THR A 406 27.18 17.81 -15.89
C THR A 406 28.30 17.12 -16.65
N ARG A 407 29.49 17.72 -16.55
CA ARG A 407 30.75 17.15 -17.02
C ARG A 407 31.43 16.50 -15.82
N GLN A 408 31.67 15.20 -15.92
CA GLN A 408 32.35 14.46 -14.87
C GLN A 408 33.64 13.89 -15.44
N GLU A 409 34.77 14.24 -14.81
CA GLU A 409 36.06 13.63 -15.09
C GLU A 409 36.18 12.38 -14.21
N VAL A 410 36.36 11.24 -14.85
CA VAL A 410 36.55 9.96 -14.18
C VAL A 410 37.90 9.41 -14.61
N GLU A 411 38.79 9.23 -13.65
CA GLU A 411 40.06 8.56 -13.88
C GLU A 411 39.90 7.07 -13.64
N VAL A 412 40.11 6.26 -14.68
CA VAL A 412 40.08 4.80 -14.59
C VAL A 412 41.41 4.28 -15.09
N ALA A 413 42.13 3.55 -14.25
CA ALA A 413 43.43 2.96 -14.58
C ALA A 413 44.46 3.97 -15.13
N GLY A 414 44.52 5.18 -14.55
CA GLY A 414 45.46 6.24 -14.94
C GLY A 414 45.11 6.98 -16.24
N CYS A 415 43.96 6.68 -16.85
CA CYS A 415 43.43 7.41 -18.00
C CYS A 415 42.25 8.28 -17.57
N ALA A 416 42.30 9.59 -17.87
CA ALA A 416 41.22 10.52 -17.58
C ALA A 416 40.16 10.49 -18.69
N PHE A 417 38.92 10.14 -18.33
CA PHE A 417 37.77 10.16 -19.22
C PHE A 417 36.85 11.32 -18.86
N VAL A 418 36.46 12.12 -19.86
CA VAL A 418 35.47 13.19 -19.70
C VAL A 418 34.10 12.67 -20.11
N LEU A 419 33.23 12.43 -19.13
CA LEU A 419 31.85 12.04 -19.35
C LEU A 419 30.98 13.30 -19.39
N ALA A 420 30.45 13.62 -20.57
CA ALA A 420 29.51 14.72 -20.75
C ALA A 420 28.08 14.17 -20.90
N GLY A 421 27.19 14.59 -20.01
CA GLY A 421 25.76 14.34 -20.18
C GLY A 421 25.18 15.12 -21.36
N SER A 422 24.07 14.63 -21.90
CA SER A 422 23.28 15.38 -22.89
C SER A 422 21.80 15.41 -22.48
N PRO A 423 21.07 16.51 -22.77
CA PRO A 423 19.64 16.59 -22.48
C PRO A 423 18.85 15.52 -23.25
N LEU A 424 19.30 15.22 -24.48
CA LEU A 424 18.72 14.16 -25.32
C LEU A 424 18.97 12.77 -24.69
N GLY A 425 20.12 12.55 -24.07
CA GLY A 425 20.41 11.33 -23.30
C GLY A 425 19.48 11.15 -22.10
N VAL A 426 19.13 12.22 -21.39
CA VAL A 426 18.14 12.16 -20.30
C VAL A 426 16.74 11.81 -20.83
N VAL A 427 16.31 12.43 -21.94
CA VAL A 427 15.02 12.10 -22.58
C VAL A 427 15.00 10.64 -23.04
N ALA A 428 16.10 10.15 -23.63
CA ALA A 428 16.25 8.74 -24.00
C ALA A 428 16.17 7.81 -22.79
N LEU A 429 16.83 8.15 -21.68
CA LEU A 429 16.75 7.37 -20.44
C LEU A 429 15.35 7.35 -19.86
N VAL A 430 14.65 8.48 -19.82
CA VAL A 430 13.28 8.57 -19.30
C VAL A 430 12.32 7.70 -20.12
N THR A 431 12.41 7.77 -21.44
CA THR A 431 11.55 7.00 -22.35
C THR A 431 11.86 5.51 -22.29
N LEU A 432 13.13 5.12 -22.34
CA LEU A 432 13.55 3.72 -22.23
C LEU A 432 13.23 3.12 -20.86
N ALA A 433 13.41 3.87 -19.76
CA ALA A 433 13.04 3.42 -18.43
C ALA A 433 11.52 3.28 -18.29
N GLY A 434 10.73 4.23 -18.80
CA GLY A 434 9.27 4.11 -18.83
C GLY A 434 8.79 2.85 -19.56
N LEU A 435 9.43 2.51 -20.69
CA LEU A 435 9.20 1.25 -21.41
C LEU A 435 9.62 0.02 -20.61
N ALA A 436 10.79 0.04 -19.98
CA ALA A 436 11.29 -1.07 -19.17
C ALA A 436 10.36 -1.36 -17.97
N TRP A 437 9.93 -0.31 -17.27
CA TRP A 437 8.96 -0.41 -16.18
C TRP A 437 7.61 -0.92 -16.69
N GLY A 438 7.17 -0.51 -17.89
CA GLY A 438 5.97 -1.06 -18.54
C GLY A 438 6.07 -2.58 -18.80
N GLY A 439 7.22 -3.05 -19.30
CA GLY A 439 7.50 -4.48 -19.44
C GLY A 439 7.49 -5.24 -18.11
N ALA A 440 8.10 -4.65 -17.07
CA ALA A 440 8.05 -5.19 -15.71
C ALA A 440 6.61 -5.24 -15.17
N VAL A 441 5.76 -4.26 -15.48
CA VAL A 441 4.32 -4.28 -15.11
C VAL A 441 3.60 -5.46 -15.78
N LEU A 442 3.81 -5.69 -17.08
CA LEU A 442 3.23 -6.85 -17.76
C LEU A 442 3.69 -8.17 -17.14
N PHE A 443 5.00 -8.35 -16.98
CA PHE A 443 5.59 -9.53 -16.37
C PHE A 443 4.97 -9.79 -14.99
N THR A 444 4.86 -8.75 -14.16
CA THR A 444 4.32 -8.89 -12.81
C THR A 444 2.81 -9.14 -12.78
N GLY A 445 2.05 -8.65 -13.76
CA GLY A 445 0.62 -8.95 -13.93
C GLY A 445 0.36 -10.39 -14.37
N PHE A 446 1.06 -10.85 -15.41
CA PHE A 446 0.85 -12.15 -16.04
C PHE A 446 1.71 -13.28 -15.46
N ARG A 447 2.53 -13.02 -14.42
CA ARG A 447 3.36 -14.06 -13.79
C ARG A 447 2.54 -15.30 -13.37
N PRO A 448 3.06 -16.52 -13.61
CA PRO A 448 2.38 -17.75 -13.23
C PRO A 448 2.21 -17.87 -11.71
N MET A 449 1.30 -18.74 -11.28
CA MET A 449 1.17 -19.07 -9.85
C MET A 449 2.37 -19.89 -9.38
N PRO A 450 2.83 -19.70 -8.13
CA PRO A 450 3.81 -20.59 -7.54
C PRO A 450 3.24 -22.00 -7.51
N ASP A 451 4.03 -22.97 -7.96
CA ASP A 451 3.66 -24.37 -7.89
C ASP A 451 3.81 -24.87 -6.45
N PHE A 452 2.68 -25.12 -5.80
CA PHE A 452 2.62 -25.64 -4.43
C PHE A 452 2.80 -27.18 -4.38
N SER A 453 2.88 -27.86 -5.53
CA SER A 453 3.12 -29.30 -5.60
C SER A 453 4.60 -29.68 -5.47
N VAL A 454 5.50 -28.73 -5.74
CA VAL A 454 6.95 -28.92 -5.60
C VAL A 454 7.32 -28.75 -4.13
N GLY A 455 7.94 -29.78 -3.55
CA GLY A 455 8.20 -29.92 -2.12
C GLY A 455 8.75 -28.66 -1.42
N LEU A 456 8.39 -28.49 -0.15
CA LEU A 456 8.68 -27.28 0.62
C LEU A 456 10.19 -27.15 0.91
N VAL A 457 10.73 -25.94 0.70
CA VAL A 457 12.10 -25.57 1.03
C VAL A 457 12.14 -24.94 2.43
N PRO A 458 13.06 -25.35 3.32
CA PRO A 458 13.19 -24.72 4.63
C PRO A 458 13.66 -23.26 4.50
N SER A 459 12.99 -22.34 5.20
CA SER A 459 13.35 -20.92 5.27
C SER A 459 13.32 -20.45 6.74
N PRO A 460 13.95 -19.31 7.08
CA PRO A 460 13.88 -18.73 8.42
C PRO A 460 12.45 -18.34 8.84
N PHE A 461 11.51 -18.26 7.89
CA PHE A 461 10.08 -18.00 8.14
C PHE A 461 9.23 -19.28 8.12
N GLY A 462 9.85 -20.47 8.11
CA GLY A 462 9.19 -21.76 7.98
C GLY A 462 9.43 -22.43 6.63
N SER A 463 8.82 -23.58 6.39
CA SER A 463 8.93 -24.31 5.12
C SER A 463 8.09 -23.63 4.03
N LEU A 464 8.72 -23.06 3.00
CA LEU A 464 8.06 -22.32 1.92
C LEU A 464 8.19 -23.08 0.59
N PRO A 465 7.16 -23.08 -0.26
CA PRO A 465 7.30 -23.63 -1.61
C PRO A 465 8.38 -22.87 -2.39
N PRO A 466 9.20 -23.54 -3.21
CA PRO A 466 10.25 -22.87 -3.98
C PRO A 466 9.67 -21.81 -4.94
N GLY A 467 8.49 -22.07 -5.50
CA GLY A 467 7.77 -21.10 -6.33
C GLY A 467 7.39 -19.81 -5.60
N LEU A 468 7.18 -19.85 -4.28
CA LEU A 468 6.81 -18.67 -3.49
C LEU A 468 8.00 -17.69 -3.37
N ALA A 469 9.21 -18.20 -3.11
CA ALA A 469 10.41 -17.38 -3.04
C ALA A 469 10.69 -16.70 -4.39
N GLN A 470 10.55 -17.45 -5.49
CA GLN A 470 10.65 -16.90 -6.84
C GLN A 470 9.59 -15.83 -7.09
N MET A 471 8.34 -16.05 -6.69
CA MET A 471 7.28 -15.05 -6.85
C MET A 471 7.55 -13.76 -6.06
N LEU A 472 8.05 -13.89 -4.82
CA LEU A 472 8.35 -12.74 -3.95
C LEU A 472 9.52 -11.90 -4.48
N LEU A 473 10.54 -12.55 -5.04
CA LEU A 473 11.71 -11.87 -5.59
C LEU A 473 11.49 -11.35 -7.03
N ALA A 474 10.61 -11.98 -7.80
CA ALA A 474 10.35 -11.62 -9.20
C ALA A 474 9.94 -10.15 -9.37
N VAL A 475 9.09 -9.62 -8.47
CA VAL A 475 8.61 -8.23 -8.56
C VAL A 475 9.73 -7.21 -8.26
N PRO A 476 10.44 -7.30 -7.11
CA PRO A 476 11.60 -6.45 -6.85
C PRO A 476 12.67 -6.52 -7.93
N LEU A 477 13.01 -7.73 -8.40
CA LEU A 477 14.05 -7.92 -9.42
C LEU A 477 13.65 -7.30 -10.76
N ALA A 478 12.40 -7.46 -11.19
CA ALA A 478 11.90 -6.82 -12.41
C ALA A 478 11.96 -5.29 -12.31
N GLY A 479 11.59 -4.73 -11.15
CA GLY A 479 11.72 -3.28 -10.90
C GLY A 479 13.17 -2.79 -10.88
N LEU A 480 14.08 -3.57 -10.30
CA LEU A 480 15.52 -3.25 -10.30
C LEU A 480 16.09 -3.23 -11.71
N VAL A 481 15.83 -4.27 -12.51
CA VAL A 481 16.28 -4.32 -13.91
C VAL A 481 15.73 -3.15 -14.72
N ALA A 482 14.46 -2.80 -14.51
CA ALA A 482 13.81 -1.72 -15.23
C ALA A 482 14.29 -0.31 -14.85
N GLY A 483 14.53 -0.06 -13.56
CA GLY A 483 14.73 1.28 -13.03
C GLY A 483 16.15 1.62 -12.54
N LEU A 484 17.01 0.63 -12.28
CA LEU A 484 18.33 0.89 -11.68
C LEU A 484 19.21 1.79 -12.58
N PRO A 485 19.36 1.56 -13.89
CA PRO A 485 20.24 2.40 -14.71
C PRO A 485 19.76 3.86 -14.74
N ALA A 486 18.47 4.11 -14.93
CA ALA A 486 17.90 5.46 -14.88
C ALA A 486 18.03 6.12 -13.48
N SER A 487 17.97 5.33 -12.40
CA SER A 487 18.13 5.85 -11.04
C SER A 487 19.54 6.36 -10.75
N LEU A 488 20.57 5.97 -11.53
CA LEU A 488 21.93 6.50 -11.38
C LEU A 488 22.01 8.02 -11.63
N LEU A 489 21.05 8.59 -12.37
CA LEU A 489 20.92 10.05 -12.52
C LEU A 489 20.68 10.74 -11.16
N LEU A 490 20.02 10.07 -10.21
CA LEU A 490 19.82 10.59 -8.84
C LEU A 490 21.11 10.54 -8.00
N LEU A 491 22.06 9.67 -8.36
CA LEU A 491 23.41 9.65 -7.77
C LEU A 491 24.32 10.74 -8.35
N GLY A 492 23.87 11.43 -9.41
CA GLY A 492 24.65 12.45 -10.12
C GLY A 492 25.46 11.90 -11.28
N ALA A 493 25.21 10.66 -11.73
CA ALA A 493 25.86 10.13 -12.91
C ALA A 493 25.41 10.92 -14.16
N PRO A 494 26.34 11.30 -15.07
CA PRO A 494 25.98 11.97 -16.31
C PRO A 494 25.18 11.04 -17.24
N ALA A 495 24.32 11.62 -18.07
CA ALA A 495 23.54 10.88 -19.08
C ALA A 495 24.38 10.57 -20.33
N VAL A 496 25.37 9.69 -20.17
CA VAL A 496 26.33 9.28 -21.21
C VAL A 496 25.70 8.22 -22.13
N PRO A 497 26.07 8.13 -23.42
CA PRO A 497 25.59 7.08 -24.33
C PRO A 497 25.71 5.65 -23.79
N LEU A 498 26.75 5.35 -23.01
CA LEU A 498 26.92 4.04 -22.37
C LEU A 498 25.74 3.71 -21.43
N LEU A 499 25.32 4.67 -20.59
CA LEU A 499 24.21 4.49 -19.66
C LEU A 499 22.89 4.30 -20.41
N VAL A 500 22.69 5.05 -21.50
CA VAL A 500 21.55 4.87 -22.41
C VAL A 500 21.56 3.47 -23.03
N GLY A 501 22.73 2.99 -23.46
CA GLY A 501 22.91 1.63 -24.00
C GLY A 501 22.56 0.54 -22.99
N ILE A 502 23.04 0.66 -21.74
CA ILE A 502 22.69 -0.26 -20.65
C ILE A 502 21.18 -0.25 -20.41
N GLN A 503 20.57 0.93 -20.32
CA GLN A 503 19.12 1.05 -20.14
C GLN A 503 18.36 0.42 -21.31
N ALA A 504 18.81 0.60 -22.56
CA ALA A 504 18.18 0.01 -23.73
C ALA A 504 18.19 -1.54 -23.68
N VAL A 505 19.31 -2.15 -23.26
CA VAL A 505 19.39 -3.60 -23.06
C VAL A 505 18.41 -4.05 -21.98
N CYS A 506 18.35 -3.37 -20.83
CA CYS A 506 17.37 -3.66 -19.79
C CYS A 506 15.93 -3.51 -20.28
N THR A 507 15.64 -2.48 -21.09
CA THR A 507 14.32 -2.27 -21.69
C THR A 507 13.92 -3.40 -22.63
N LEU A 508 14.84 -3.86 -23.49
CA LEU A 508 14.60 -4.99 -24.39
C LEU A 508 14.32 -6.28 -23.62
N LEU A 509 15.10 -6.56 -22.57
CA LEU A 509 14.88 -7.71 -21.69
C LEU A 509 13.52 -7.65 -20.98
N ALA A 510 13.19 -6.52 -20.36
CA ALA A 510 11.94 -6.36 -19.62
C ALA A 510 10.70 -6.42 -20.54
N LEU A 511 10.77 -5.81 -21.73
CA LEU A 511 9.69 -5.87 -22.72
C LEU A 511 9.55 -7.26 -23.32
N GLY A 512 10.66 -7.90 -23.71
CA GLY A 512 10.65 -9.23 -24.30
C GLY A 512 10.04 -10.27 -23.36
N VAL A 513 10.54 -10.32 -22.12
CA VAL A 513 10.01 -11.24 -21.09
C VAL A 513 8.56 -10.88 -20.74
N GLY A 514 8.22 -9.61 -20.58
CA GLY A 514 6.86 -9.19 -20.24
C GLY A 514 5.83 -9.53 -21.32
N LEU A 515 6.17 -9.30 -22.59
CA LEU A 515 5.31 -9.62 -23.73
C LEU A 515 5.21 -11.13 -23.98
N GLN A 516 6.29 -11.87 -23.81
CA GLN A 516 6.28 -13.32 -23.93
C GLN A 516 5.35 -13.94 -22.87
N VAL A 517 5.52 -13.57 -21.60
CA VAL A 517 4.68 -14.08 -20.50
C VAL A 517 3.21 -13.70 -20.67
N ALA A 518 2.92 -12.51 -21.21
CA ALA A 518 1.54 -12.10 -21.51
C ALA A 518 0.95 -12.83 -22.72
N ALA A 519 1.75 -13.10 -23.75
CA ALA A 519 1.32 -13.83 -24.94
C ALA A 519 1.14 -15.33 -24.66
N ASP A 520 1.90 -15.93 -23.74
CA ASP A 520 1.75 -17.32 -23.33
C ASP A 520 0.52 -17.55 -22.44
N ALA A 521 0.02 -16.48 -21.80
CA ALA A 521 -1.15 -16.51 -20.92
C ALA A 521 -2.48 -16.33 -21.67
N ASN A 522 -2.44 -15.82 -22.90
CA ASN A 522 -3.58 -15.47 -23.77
C ASN A 522 -3.61 -16.31 -25.05
#